data_AF-A0A2V6JZG1-F1
#
_entry.id   AF-A0A2V6JZG1-F1
#
_cell.length_a   1.000
_cell.length_b   1.000
_cell.length_c   1.000
_cell.angle_alpha   90.00
_cell.angle_beta   90.00
_cell.angle_gamma   90.00
#
_symmetry.space_group_name_H-M   'P 1'
#
loop_
_entity.id
_entity.type
_entity.pdbx_description
1 polymer ?
#
loop_
_entity_poly.entity_id
_entity_poly.type
_entity_poly.pdbx_seq_one_letter_code
_entity_poly.pdbx_strand_id
1 'polypeptide(L)'
;MAEEKQNLLQLYRFCFLMLGDTAKAQEVFHATLRDAAQQAAGGEAPRDRLWFFRDARWRCLEVGEQGLQAEDLDLEQDELAAWAPSQIEKLEPQQFAIWIAGAPDPQRTALALFYLDEFSHRELLSVTELKPAELSKLLCAGRRQFQAWLDAAFPATQT
;
A
#
# COMPACT_ATOMS: atom_id res chain seq x y z
N MET A 1 20.56 3.20 14.07
CA MET A 1 21.08 1.93 13.49
C MET A 1 19.99 0.86 13.31
N ALA A 2 19.39 0.29 14.36
CA ALA A 2 18.36 -0.77 14.19
C ALA A 2 17.02 -0.21 13.68
N GLU A 3 16.53 0.86 14.31
CA GLU A 3 15.30 1.58 13.93
C GLU A 3 15.40 2.16 12.50
N GLU A 4 16.57 2.69 12.14
CA GLU A 4 16.84 3.20 10.80
C GLU A 4 16.83 2.10 9.72
N LYS A 5 17.42 0.93 10.01
CA LYS A 5 17.33 -0.24 9.12
C LYS A 5 15.89 -0.73 8.98
N GLN A 6 15.11 -0.70 10.06
CA GLN A 6 13.69 -1.03 10.03
C GLN A 6 12.92 -0.04 9.16
N ASN A 7 13.18 1.26 9.29
CA ASN A 7 12.55 2.30 8.47
C ASN A 7 12.81 2.10 6.97
N LEU A 8 14.05 1.77 6.59
CA LEU A 8 14.41 1.49 5.20
C LEU A 8 13.72 0.23 4.66
N LEU A 9 13.63 -0.83 5.46
CA LEU A 9 12.91 -2.04 5.07
C LEU A 9 11.41 -1.77 4.87
N GLN A 10 10.81 -0.96 5.74
CA GLN A 10 9.40 -0.59 5.63
C GLN A 10 9.13 0.34 4.46
N LEU A 11 10.07 1.21 4.10
CA LEU A 11 9.98 2.02 2.89
C LEU A 11 9.97 1.13 1.62
N TYR A 12 10.85 0.13 1.56
CA TYR A 12 10.86 -0.82 0.45
C TYR A 12 9.54 -1.62 0.37
N ARG A 13 9.06 -2.13 1.51
CA ARG A 13 7.78 -2.86 1.58
C ARG A 13 6.61 -1.98 1.15
N PHE A 14 6.60 -0.70 1.54
CA PHE A 14 5.61 0.26 1.07
C PHE A 14 5.62 0.38 -0.46
N CYS A 15 6.80 0.59 -1.06
CA CYS A 15 6.92 0.67 -2.52
C CYS A 15 6.42 -0.62 -3.21
N PHE A 16 6.71 -1.78 -2.62
CA PHE A 16 6.25 -3.08 -3.13
C PHE A 16 4.73 -3.23 -3.05
N LEU A 17 4.10 -2.83 -1.94
CA LEU A 17 2.64 -2.85 -1.80
C LEU A 17 1.95 -1.88 -2.77
N MET A 18 2.55 -0.71 -3.02
CA MET A 18 1.99 0.29 -3.94
C MET A 18 2.06 -0.15 -5.41
N LEU A 19 3.05 -0.96 -5.80
CA LEU A 19 3.34 -1.24 -7.21
C LEU A 19 3.12 -2.70 -7.62
N GLY A 20 3.10 -3.63 -6.67
CA GLY A 20 2.95 -5.07 -6.94
C GLY A 20 4.11 -5.70 -7.74
N ASP A 21 5.14 -4.92 -8.06
CA ASP A 21 6.27 -5.27 -8.91
C ASP A 21 7.59 -4.95 -8.20
N THR A 22 8.44 -5.96 -8.04
CA THR A 22 9.72 -5.83 -7.35
C THR A 22 10.69 -4.88 -8.05
N ALA A 23 10.77 -4.89 -9.38
CA ALA A 23 11.68 -4.02 -10.12
C ALA A 23 11.26 -2.56 -9.99
N LYS A 24 9.97 -2.27 -10.18
CA LYS A 24 9.43 -0.91 -10.00
C LYS A 24 9.57 -0.43 -8.55
N ALA A 25 9.32 -1.30 -7.57
CA ALA A 25 9.48 -0.98 -6.17
C ALA A 25 10.93 -0.65 -5.79
N GLN A 26 11.90 -1.41 -6.31
CA GLN A 26 13.33 -1.13 -6.11
C GLN A 26 13.74 0.19 -6.75
N GLU A 27 13.23 0.50 -7.94
CA GLU A 27 13.49 1.76 -8.61
C GLU A 27 13.02 2.96 -7.80
N VAL A 28 11.75 2.96 -7.37
CA VAL A 28 11.18 4.03 -6.54
C VAL A 28 11.93 4.15 -5.21
N PHE A 29 12.18 3.02 -4.54
CA PHE A 29 12.95 3.00 -3.28
C PHE A 29 14.32 3.65 -3.43
N HIS A 30 15.12 3.25 -4.43
CA HIS A 30 16.44 3.83 -4.66
C HIS A 30 16.36 5.31 -5.04
N ALA A 31 15.34 5.71 -5.79
CA ALA A 31 15.17 7.09 -6.20
C ALA A 31 14.84 8.00 -5.00
N THR A 32 13.97 7.56 -4.09
CA THR A 32 13.69 8.24 -2.82
C THR A 32 14.95 8.38 -1.95
N LEU A 33 15.76 7.32 -1.81
CA LEU A 33 17.00 7.39 -1.05
C LEU A 33 18.04 8.32 -1.68
N ARG A 34 18.14 8.33 -3.01
CA ARG A 34 19.05 9.22 -3.73
C ARG A 34 18.68 10.68 -3.49
N ASP A 35 17.39 11.01 -3.55
CA ASP A 35 16.92 12.37 -3.32
C ASP A 35 17.17 12.81 -1.87
N ALA A 36 16.89 11.94 -0.89
CA ALA A 36 17.23 12.18 0.51
C ALA A 36 18.73 12.47 0.70
N ALA A 37 19.61 11.70 0.06
CA ALA A 37 21.05 11.89 0.14
C ALA A 37 21.51 13.20 -0.51
N GLN A 38 20.91 13.59 -1.65
CA GLN A 38 21.19 14.85 -2.32
C GLN A 38 20.77 16.05 -1.47
N GLN A 39 19.57 16.03 -0.90
CA GLN A 39 19.09 17.08 -0.01
C GLN A 39 19.98 17.19 1.26
N ALA A 40 20.35 16.06 1.85
CA ALA A 40 21.26 16.03 2.99
C ALA A 40 22.64 16.63 2.66
N ALA A 41 23.19 16.35 1.47
CA ALA A 41 24.44 16.95 1.01
C ALA A 41 24.32 18.47 0.78
N GLY A 42 23.12 18.95 0.44
CA GLY A 42 22.79 20.38 0.36
C GLY A 42 22.51 21.06 1.71
N GLY A 43 22.55 20.33 2.82
CA GLY A 43 22.25 20.86 4.16
C GLY A 43 20.76 20.83 4.54
N GLU A 44 19.90 20.24 3.71
CA GLU A 44 18.44 20.16 3.91
C GLU A 44 17.99 18.71 4.12
N ALA A 45 18.58 17.99 5.08
CA ALA A 45 18.20 16.61 5.34
C ALA A 45 16.68 16.46 5.62
N PRO A 46 16.05 15.34 5.21
CA PRO A 46 14.63 15.08 5.48
C PRO A 46 14.29 15.28 6.96
N ARG A 47 13.21 16.04 7.21
CA ARG A 47 12.86 16.53 8.56
C ARG A 47 12.33 15.43 9.48
N ASP A 48 11.71 14.40 8.91
CA ASP A 48 11.12 13.29 9.65
C ASP A 48 11.09 12.01 8.80
N ARG A 49 10.76 10.88 9.46
CA ARG A 49 10.61 9.58 8.79
C ARG A 49 9.48 9.59 7.74
N LEU A 50 8.42 10.37 7.94
CA LEU A 50 7.25 10.39 7.05
C LEU A 50 7.56 11.02 5.70
N TRP A 51 8.56 11.90 5.64
CA TRP A 51 9.07 12.46 4.37
C TRP A 51 9.34 11.36 3.34
N PHE A 52 10.01 10.28 3.74
CA PHE A 52 10.33 9.16 2.84
C PHE A 52 9.07 8.52 2.25
N PHE A 53 8.02 8.34 3.06
CA PHE A 53 6.77 7.74 2.62
C PHE A 53 5.93 8.68 1.76
N ARG A 54 5.99 10.00 2.00
CA ARG A 54 5.33 11.00 1.15
C ARG A 54 6.01 11.09 -0.22
N ASP A 55 7.34 11.14 -0.25
CA ASP A 55 8.11 11.15 -1.51
C ASP A 55 7.92 9.85 -2.30
N ALA A 56 8.06 8.70 -1.64
CA ALA A 56 7.83 7.40 -2.27
C ALA A 56 6.40 7.25 -2.77
N ARG A 57 5.39 7.75 -2.03
CA ARG A 57 3.99 7.75 -2.48
C ARG A 57 3.87 8.49 -3.81
N TRP A 58 4.36 9.72 -3.87
CA TRP A 58 4.29 10.54 -5.09
C TRP A 58 4.92 9.81 -6.29
N ARG A 59 6.13 9.27 -6.13
CA ARG A 59 6.82 8.49 -7.18
C ARG A 59 6.05 7.23 -7.59
N CYS A 60 5.47 6.50 -6.63
CA CYS A 60 4.67 5.31 -6.93
C CYS A 60 3.44 5.67 -7.78
N LEU A 61 2.79 6.80 -7.49
CA LEU A 61 1.65 7.28 -8.28
C LEU A 61 2.08 7.61 -9.72
N GLU A 62 3.21 8.31 -9.91
CA GLU A 62 3.73 8.60 -11.24
C GLU A 62 4.05 7.33 -12.05
N VAL A 63 4.68 6.35 -11.42
CA VAL A 63 4.98 5.05 -12.05
C VAL A 63 3.69 4.27 -12.38
N GLY A 64 2.67 4.38 -11.52
CA GLY A 64 1.35 3.78 -11.73
C GLY A 64 0.58 4.43 -12.88
N GLU A 65 0.63 5.76 -13.01
CA GLU A 65 0.00 6.52 -14.10
C GLU A 65 0.61 6.21 -15.46
N GLN A 66 1.90 5.86 -15.50
CA GLN A 66 2.62 5.43 -16.72
C GLN A 66 2.40 3.95 -17.08
N GLY A 67 1.68 3.18 -16.24
CA GLY A 67 1.40 1.75 -16.41
C GLY A 67 -0.05 1.42 -16.78
N LEU A 68 -0.44 0.14 -16.61
CA LEU A 68 -1.85 -0.28 -16.67
C LEU A 68 -2.60 0.41 -15.52
N GLN A 69 -3.46 1.37 -15.86
CA GLN A 69 -4.30 2.02 -14.88
C GLN A 69 -5.24 1.00 -14.27
N ALA A 70 -5.42 1.05 -12.95
CA ALA A 70 -6.58 0.41 -12.35
C ALA A 70 -7.80 1.10 -12.99
N GLU A 71 -8.56 0.35 -13.79
CA GLU A 71 -9.80 0.88 -14.32
C GLU A 71 -10.67 1.28 -13.13
N ASP A 72 -11.36 2.43 -13.25
CA ASP A 72 -12.34 2.92 -12.27
C ASP A 72 -13.62 2.07 -12.37
N LEU A 73 -13.43 0.75 -12.32
CA LEU A 73 -14.48 -0.24 -12.19
C LEU A 73 -14.98 -0.13 -10.75
N ASP A 74 -16.30 -0.14 -10.60
CA ASP A 74 -16.92 -0.39 -9.31
C ASP A 74 -16.54 -1.82 -8.91
N LEU A 75 -15.40 -1.94 -8.23
CA LEU A 75 -14.84 -3.22 -7.84
C LEU A 75 -15.87 -3.91 -6.95
N GLU A 76 -16.22 -5.15 -7.31
CA GLU A 76 -17.16 -5.96 -6.56
C GLU A 76 -16.78 -5.97 -5.08
N GLN A 77 -17.77 -5.75 -4.22
CA GLN A 77 -17.61 -5.66 -2.78
C GLN A 77 -18.55 -6.64 -2.13
N ASP A 78 -17.96 -7.64 -1.47
CA ASP A 78 -18.72 -8.62 -0.71
C ASP A 78 -18.59 -8.36 0.79
N GLU A 79 -19.66 -8.65 1.53
CA GLU A 79 -19.59 -8.60 3.00
C GLU A 79 -18.60 -9.64 3.50
N LEU A 80 -17.83 -9.27 4.54
CA LEU A 80 -16.79 -10.15 5.09
C LEU A 80 -17.39 -11.48 5.54
N ALA A 81 -16.94 -12.56 4.91
CA ALA A 81 -17.48 -13.87 5.14
C ALA A 81 -16.82 -14.55 6.35
N ALA A 82 -17.59 -15.31 7.11
CA ALA A 82 -17.05 -16.07 8.24
C ALA A 82 -16.02 -17.14 7.82
N TRP A 83 -16.05 -17.58 6.57
CA TRP A 83 -15.10 -18.55 6.00
C TRP A 83 -13.85 -17.93 5.38
N ALA A 84 -13.73 -16.59 5.36
CA ALA A 84 -12.59 -15.88 4.79
C ALA A 84 -11.22 -16.38 5.32
N PRO A 85 -11.03 -16.68 6.62
CA PRO A 85 -9.76 -17.22 7.11
C PRO A 85 -9.31 -18.49 6.37
N SER A 86 -10.24 -19.40 6.07
CA SER A 86 -9.94 -20.66 5.36
C SER A 86 -9.58 -20.46 3.88
N GLN A 87 -10.03 -19.36 3.28
CA GLN A 87 -9.62 -18.95 1.93
C GLN A 87 -8.24 -18.27 1.97
N ILE A 88 -7.99 -17.42 2.97
CA ILE A 88 -6.71 -16.72 3.17
C ILE A 88 -5.56 -17.71 3.38
N GLU A 89 -5.78 -18.81 4.11
CA GLU A 89 -4.78 -19.87 4.29
C GLU A 89 -4.28 -20.50 2.98
N LYS A 90 -5.04 -20.36 1.89
CA LYS A 90 -4.69 -20.88 0.56
C LYS A 90 -3.96 -19.84 -0.30
N LEU A 91 -3.85 -18.59 0.16
CA LEU A 91 -3.19 -17.52 -0.59
C LEU A 91 -1.68 -17.52 -0.37
N GLU A 92 -0.96 -17.30 -1.46
CA GLU A 92 0.44 -16.89 -1.38
C GLU A 92 0.52 -15.43 -0.88
N PRO A 93 1.44 -15.10 0.04
CA PRO A 93 1.55 -13.74 0.59
C PRO A 93 1.75 -12.64 -0.47
N GLN A 94 2.35 -12.96 -1.62
CA GLN A 94 2.56 -12.03 -2.72
C GLN A 94 1.24 -11.60 -3.37
N GLN A 95 0.20 -12.44 -3.31
CA GLN A 95 -1.11 -12.11 -3.87
C GLN A 95 -1.71 -10.87 -3.18
N PHE A 96 -1.41 -10.68 -1.91
CA PHE A 96 -1.86 -9.51 -1.16
C PHE A 96 -1.27 -8.20 -1.69
N ALA A 97 0.00 -8.21 -2.11
CA ALA A 97 0.63 -7.03 -2.72
C ALA A 97 0.01 -6.70 -4.08
N ILE A 98 -0.31 -7.73 -4.88
CA ILE A 98 -1.00 -7.56 -6.17
C ILE A 98 -2.38 -6.91 -5.96
N TRP A 99 -3.12 -7.39 -4.96
CA TRP A 99 -4.43 -6.89 -4.59
C TRP A 99 -4.40 -5.43 -4.10
N ILE A 100 -3.43 -5.07 -3.25
CA ILE A 100 -3.27 -3.67 -2.83
C ILE A 100 -2.87 -2.79 -4.02
N ALA A 101 -1.92 -3.24 -4.85
CA ALA A 101 -1.44 -2.47 -6.00
C ALA A 101 -2.52 -2.21 -7.06
N GLY A 102 -3.47 -3.13 -7.18
CA GLY A 102 -4.63 -3.03 -8.09
C GLY A 102 -5.75 -2.11 -7.59
N ALA A 103 -5.74 -1.66 -6.35
CA ALA A 103 -6.74 -0.71 -5.85
C ALA A 103 -6.52 0.70 -6.43
N PRO A 104 -7.59 1.51 -6.60
CA PRO A 104 -7.45 2.91 -6.97
C PRO A 104 -6.83 3.74 -5.84
N ASP A 105 -6.17 4.85 -6.17
CA ASP A 105 -5.78 5.83 -5.16
C ASP A 105 -6.93 6.81 -4.88
N PRO A 106 -7.16 7.22 -3.61
CA PRO A 106 -6.27 7.09 -2.44
C PRO A 106 -6.39 5.78 -1.62
N GLN A 107 -7.26 4.84 -2.03
CA GLN A 107 -7.48 3.58 -1.29
C GLN A 107 -6.22 2.72 -1.20
N ARG A 108 -5.49 2.59 -2.32
CA ARG A 108 -4.21 1.86 -2.39
C ARG A 108 -3.18 2.37 -1.39
N THR A 109 -2.93 3.68 -1.37
CA THR A 109 -2.03 4.30 -0.37
C THR A 109 -2.50 3.97 1.06
N ALA A 110 -3.80 4.10 1.33
CA ALA A 110 -4.36 3.82 2.66
C ALA A 110 -4.17 2.36 3.08
N LEU A 111 -4.45 1.40 2.19
CA LEU A 111 -4.26 -0.03 2.44
C LEU A 111 -2.78 -0.35 2.67
N ALA A 112 -1.89 0.12 1.79
CA ALA A 112 -0.46 -0.12 1.90
C ALA A 112 0.10 0.36 3.24
N LEU A 113 -0.21 1.59 3.65
CA LEU A 113 0.30 2.13 4.92
C LEU A 113 -0.34 1.47 6.14
N PHE A 114 -1.65 1.16 6.09
CA PHE A 114 -2.35 0.53 7.21
C PHE A 114 -1.81 -0.88 7.49
N TYR A 115 -1.61 -1.71 6.46
CA TYR A 115 -1.16 -3.09 6.62
C TYR A 115 0.34 -3.27 6.79
N LEU A 116 1.14 -2.21 6.64
CA LEU A 116 2.53 -2.22 7.14
C LEU A 116 2.58 -2.29 8.67
N ASP A 117 1.51 -1.87 9.36
CA ASP A 117 1.38 -1.88 10.84
C ASP A 117 2.50 -1.11 11.56
N GLU A 118 2.93 -0.01 10.94
CA GLU A 118 4.14 0.74 11.33
C GLU A 118 3.85 2.22 11.58
N PHE A 119 2.58 2.64 11.49
CA PHE A 119 2.16 4.02 11.59
C PHE A 119 1.05 4.16 12.62
N SER A 120 1.16 5.17 13.47
CA SER A 120 0.02 5.61 14.26
C SER A 120 -1.09 6.13 13.35
N HIS A 121 -2.33 6.15 13.85
CA HIS A 121 -3.46 6.69 13.11
C HIS A 121 -3.23 8.15 12.66
N ARG A 122 -2.54 8.96 13.49
CA ARG A 122 -2.20 10.34 13.13
C ARG A 122 -1.21 10.42 11.97
N GLU A 123 -0.22 9.53 11.94
CA GLU A 123 0.77 9.49 10.86
C GLU A 123 0.14 9.00 9.56
N LEU A 124 -0.75 8.00 9.60
CA LEU A 124 -1.53 7.57 8.44
C LEU A 124 -2.29 8.74 7.81
N LEU A 125 -3.05 9.50 8.61
CA LEU A 125 -3.77 10.67 8.12
C LEU A 125 -2.83 11.74 7.56
N SER A 126 -1.63 11.88 8.13
CA SER A 126 -0.65 12.85 7.66
C SER A 126 0.05 12.47 6.35
N VAL A 127 0.26 11.18 6.07
CA VAL A 127 0.88 10.73 4.81
C VAL A 127 -0.17 10.60 3.70
N THR A 128 -1.38 10.16 4.05
CA THR A 128 -2.49 10.00 3.10
C THR A 128 -3.21 11.31 2.78
N GLU A 129 -3.09 12.32 3.65
CA GLU A 129 -3.82 13.60 3.59
C GLU A 129 -5.35 13.44 3.66
N LEU A 130 -5.82 12.30 4.16
CA LEU A 130 -7.24 11.98 4.31
C LEU A 130 -7.80 12.44 5.66
N LYS A 131 -9.13 12.58 5.70
CA LYS A 131 -9.87 12.70 6.96
C LYS A 131 -10.09 11.32 7.60
N PRO A 132 -10.28 11.24 8.93
CA PRO A 132 -10.51 9.96 9.62
C PRO A 132 -11.67 9.13 9.03
N ALA A 133 -12.78 9.78 8.68
CA ALA A 133 -13.95 9.11 8.10
C ALA A 133 -13.66 8.58 6.68
N GLU A 134 -12.88 9.31 5.89
CA GLU A 134 -12.49 8.90 4.53
C GLU A 134 -11.54 7.69 4.60
N LEU A 135 -10.53 7.75 5.47
CA LEU A 135 -9.61 6.63 5.72
C LEU A 135 -10.38 5.37 6.14
N SER A 136 -11.30 5.48 7.10
CA SER A 136 -12.14 4.37 7.54
C SER A 136 -12.97 3.78 6.39
N LYS A 137 -13.63 4.64 5.60
CA LYS A 137 -14.44 4.22 4.45
C LYS A 137 -13.60 3.44 3.43
N LEU A 138 -12.42 3.94 3.07
CA LEU A 138 -11.54 3.32 2.08
C LEU A 138 -11.01 1.96 2.56
N LEU A 139 -10.64 1.85 3.84
CA LEU A 139 -10.20 0.58 4.43
C LEU A 139 -11.34 -0.44 4.49
N CYS A 140 -12.56 -0.03 4.85
CA CYS A 140 -13.72 -0.92 4.86
C CYS A 140 -14.04 -1.42 3.44
N ALA A 141 -14.11 -0.52 2.46
CA ALA A 141 -14.32 -0.88 1.07
C ALA A 141 -13.23 -1.83 0.55
N GLY A 142 -11.97 -1.58 0.90
CA GLY A 142 -10.84 -2.41 0.45
C GLY A 142 -10.90 -3.83 0.98
N ARG A 143 -11.31 -4.00 2.25
CA ARG A 143 -11.52 -5.34 2.82
C ARG A 143 -12.66 -6.10 2.13
N ARG A 144 -13.73 -5.41 1.73
CA ARG A 144 -14.83 -6.02 0.97
C ARG A 144 -14.43 -6.40 -0.45
N GLN A 145 -13.56 -5.61 -1.09
CA GLN A 145 -12.95 -5.97 -2.38
C GLN A 145 -12.05 -7.20 -2.23
N PHE A 146 -11.25 -7.28 -1.16
CA PHE A 146 -10.45 -8.48 -0.87
C PHE A 146 -11.34 -9.71 -0.66
N GLN A 147 -12.50 -9.55 -0.02
CA GLN A 147 -13.47 -10.64 0.12
C GLN A 147 -14.00 -11.10 -1.24
N ALA A 148 -14.43 -10.19 -2.10
CA ALA A 148 -14.89 -10.55 -3.45
C ALA A 148 -13.80 -11.28 -4.25
N TRP A 149 -12.54 -10.86 -4.13
CA TRP A 149 -11.42 -11.56 -4.75
C TRP A 149 -11.13 -12.93 -4.13
N LEU A 150 -11.30 -13.09 -2.82
CA LEU A 150 -11.22 -14.40 -2.15
C LEU A 150 -12.32 -15.34 -2.66
N ASP A 151 -13.55 -14.86 -2.81
CA ASP A 151 -14.68 -15.66 -3.28
C ASP A 151 -14.54 -16.02 -4.76
N ALA A 152 -13.99 -15.13 -5.58
CA ALA A 152 -13.65 -15.43 -6.97
C ALA A 152 -12.51 -16.45 -7.10
N ALA A 153 -11.47 -16.34 -6.27
CA ALA A 153 -10.30 -17.23 -6.31
C ALA A 153 -10.59 -18.61 -5.68
N PHE A 154 -11.38 -18.64 -4.62
CA PHE A 154 -11.71 -19.84 -3.84
C PHE A 154 -13.21 -19.86 -3.52
N PRO A 155 -14.06 -20.21 -4.48
CA PRO A 155 -15.50 -20.22 -4.27
C PRO A 155 -15.87 -21.10 -3.07
N ALA A 156 -16.68 -20.56 -2.16
CA ALA A 156 -17.24 -21.37 -1.09
C ALA A 156 -18.08 -22.49 -1.72
N THR A 157 -17.72 -23.75 -1.50
CA THR A 157 -18.61 -24.87 -1.76
C THR A 157 -19.84 -24.69 -0.89
N GLN A 158 -20.92 -24.17 -1.46
CA GLN A 158 -22.23 -24.19 -0.81
C GLN A 158 -22.56 -25.66 -0.53
N THR A 159 -22.56 -26.01 0.76
CA THR A 159 -23.03 -27.32 1.25
C THR A 159 -24.21 -27.08 2.14
#